data_AF-A0A923XDM7-F1
#
_entry.id   AF-A0A923XDM7-F1
#
_cell.length_a   1.000
_cell.length_b   1.000
_cell.length_c   1.000
_cell.angle_alpha   90.00
_cell.angle_beta   90.00
_cell.angle_gamma   90.00
#
_symmetry.space_group_name_H-M   'P 1'
#
loop_
_entity.id
_entity.type
_entity.pdbx_description
1 polymer ?
#
loop_
_entity_poly.entity_id
_entity_poly.type
_entity_poly.pdbx_seq_one_letter_code
_entity_poly.pdbx_strand_id
1 'polypeptide(L)'
;MNLERPGLKKSFEVPSADEYIGLRVLCGLSAKDKIGSTLGLKNSMFFIGLRDNDGKLRAMGRIIMEEISQYITEKLPPTCFVSLFADVAFLYEKFNFVFSEKSKGMYLVRPKKI
;
A
#
# COMPACT_ATOMS: atom_id res chain seq x y z
N MET A 1 -1.71 7.71 -17.12
CA MET A 1 -0.28 8.07 -17.08
C MET A 1 0.49 6.77 -17.22
N ASN A 2 1.13 6.53 -18.36
CA ASN A 2 1.82 5.26 -18.64
C ASN A 2 3.05 5.11 -17.73
N LEU A 3 3.04 4.06 -16.92
CA LEU A 3 4.13 3.67 -16.00
C LEU A 3 5.18 2.78 -16.67
N GLU A 4 5.26 2.77 -18.00
CA GLU A 4 6.36 2.10 -18.70
C GLU A 4 7.65 2.88 -18.46
N ARG A 5 8.23 2.67 -17.28
CA ARG A 5 9.60 3.02 -16.96
C ARG A 5 10.47 1.89 -17.49
N PRO A 6 11.36 2.16 -18.47
CA PRO A 6 12.25 1.15 -19.01
C PRO A 6 12.96 0.41 -17.87
N GLY A 7 12.83 -0.91 -17.86
CA GLY A 7 13.46 -1.77 -16.85
C GLY A 7 12.69 -1.98 -15.54
N LEU A 8 11.44 -1.52 -15.42
CA LEU A 8 10.54 -1.89 -14.32
C LEU A 8 9.33 -2.66 -14.85
N LYS A 9 8.97 -3.75 -14.17
CA LYS A 9 7.83 -4.61 -14.50
C LYS A 9 6.90 -4.75 -13.31
N LYS A 10 5.59 -4.71 -13.56
CA LYS A 10 4.55 -5.03 -12.58
C LYS A 10 4.67 -6.51 -12.20
N SER A 11 4.68 -6.80 -10.91
CA SER A 11 4.71 -8.14 -10.36
C SER A 11 3.66 -8.30 -9.26
N PHE A 12 3.05 -9.48 -9.23
CA PHE A 12 2.10 -9.92 -8.20
C PHE A 12 2.73 -10.92 -7.23
N GLU A 13 4.02 -11.20 -7.39
CA GLU A 13 4.77 -12.11 -6.54
C GLU A 13 5.06 -11.47 -5.18
N VAL A 14 4.58 -12.14 -4.11
CA VAL A 14 4.79 -11.71 -2.74
C VAL A 14 6.30 -11.71 -2.42
N PRO A 15 6.87 -10.59 -1.96
CA PRO A 15 8.30 -10.49 -1.65
C PRO A 15 8.61 -11.21 -0.34
N SER A 16 9.89 -11.48 -0.11
CA SER A 16 10.33 -11.90 1.23
C SER A 16 10.16 -10.75 2.23
N ALA A 17 10.05 -11.10 3.51
CA ALA A 17 9.99 -10.10 4.59
C ALA A 17 11.23 -9.18 4.59
N ASP A 18 12.41 -9.74 4.30
CA ASP A 18 13.66 -8.97 4.23
C ASP A 18 13.66 -7.98 3.06
N GLU A 19 13.16 -8.40 1.90
CA GLU A 19 13.02 -7.51 0.73
C GLU A 19 12.01 -6.38 1.01
N TYR A 20 10.86 -6.70 1.60
CA TYR A 20 9.86 -5.72 2.01
C TYR A 20 10.40 -4.71 3.03
N ILE A 21 11.04 -5.19 4.10
CA ILE A 21 11.62 -4.33 5.14
C ILE A 21 12.75 -3.48 4.55
N GLY A 22 13.60 -4.07 3.71
CA GLY A 22 14.68 -3.35 3.02
C GLY A 22 14.14 -2.20 2.17
N LEU A 23 13.08 -2.44 1.39
CA LEU A 23 12.46 -1.38 0.60
C LEU A 23 11.86 -0.27 1.47
N ARG A 24 11.23 -0.60 2.60
CA ARG A 24 10.72 0.41 3.54
C ARG A 24 11.83 1.34 4.01
N VAL A 25 12.93 0.78 4.48
CA VAL A 25 14.09 1.54 4.97
C VAL A 25 14.70 2.38 3.86
N LEU A 26 14.87 1.83 2.65
CA LEU A 26 15.38 2.56 1.49
C LEU A 26 14.50 3.77 1.13
N CYS A 27 13.20 3.70 1.37
CA CYS A 27 12.27 4.81 1.15
C CYS A 27 12.13 5.75 2.36
N GLY A 28 13.00 5.63 3.38
CA GLY A 28 12.94 6.46 4.59
C GLY A 28 11.77 6.13 5.52
N LEU A 29 11.11 4.98 5.34
CA LEU A 29 10.07 4.49 6.24
C LEU A 29 10.70 3.66 7.37
N SER A 30 10.01 3.60 8.51
CA SER A 30 10.44 2.74 9.61
C SER A 30 10.47 1.27 9.20
N ALA A 31 11.49 0.55 9.67
CA ALA A 31 11.53 -0.91 9.60
C ALA A 31 10.30 -1.52 10.30
N LYS A 32 9.87 -2.69 9.84
CA LYS A 32 8.83 -3.50 10.48
C LYS A 32 9.45 -4.72 11.11
N ASP A 33 8.76 -5.29 12.10
CA ASP A 33 9.14 -6.57 12.68
C ASP A 33 9.14 -7.68 11.62
N LYS A 34 10.16 -8.54 11.64
CA LYS A 34 10.37 -9.57 10.62
C LYS A 34 9.31 -10.69 10.70
N ILE A 35 8.91 -11.07 11.91
CA ILE A 35 7.90 -12.11 12.11
C ILE A 35 6.54 -11.59 11.63
N GLY A 36 6.17 -10.38 12.06
CA GLY A 36 4.95 -9.71 11.62
C GLY A 36 4.91 -9.46 10.11
N SER A 37 6.04 -9.08 9.51
CA SER A 37 6.13 -8.89 8.05
C SER A 37 5.98 -10.21 7.30
N THR A 38 6.64 -11.28 7.78
CA THR A 38 6.50 -12.63 7.19
C THR A 38 5.06 -13.09 7.24
N LEU A 39 4.40 -12.98 8.39
CA LEU A 39 3.02 -13.42 8.57
C LEU A 39 2.05 -12.56 7.76
N GLY A 40 2.24 -11.24 7.73
CA GLY A 40 1.40 -10.30 7.00
C GLY A 40 1.49 -10.49 5.48
N LEU A 41 2.70 -10.69 4.96
CA LEU A 41 2.92 -10.96 3.53
C LEU A 41 2.38 -12.33 3.14
N LYS A 42 2.61 -13.37 3.95
CA LYS A 42 2.08 -14.72 3.68
C LYS A 42 0.54 -14.75 3.62
N ASN A 43 -0.11 -13.96 4.47
CA ASN A 43 -1.57 -13.91 4.56
C ASN A 43 -2.20 -12.76 3.74
N SER A 44 -1.42 -12.06 2.91
CA SER A 44 -1.98 -11.00 2.07
C SER A 44 -2.91 -11.61 1.02
N MET A 45 -4.14 -11.09 0.92
CA MET A 45 -5.09 -11.47 -0.13
C MET A 45 -4.55 -11.16 -1.54
N PHE A 46 -3.75 -10.10 -1.65
CA PHE A 46 -3.16 -9.65 -2.89
C PHE A 46 -1.87 -8.89 -2.62
N PHE A 47 -0.90 -9.02 -3.52
CA PHE A 47 0.31 -8.22 -3.55
C PHE A 47 0.50 -7.61 -4.93
N ILE A 48 1.00 -6.38 -4.96
CA ILE A 48 1.47 -5.76 -6.19
C ILE A 48 2.70 -4.89 -5.90
N GLY A 49 3.70 -5.04 -6.76
CA GLY A 49 4.90 -4.23 -6.74
C GLY A 49 5.50 -4.05 -8.13
N LEU A 50 6.54 -3.22 -8.20
CA LEU A 50 7.40 -3.08 -9.35
C LEU A 50 8.74 -3.75 -9.06
N ARG A 51 9.13 -4.67 -9.93
CA ARG A 51 10.46 -5.31 -9.92
C ARG A 51 11.30 -4.77 -11.07
N ASP A 52 12.62 -4.67 -10.86
CA ASP A 52 13.54 -4.37 -11.95
C ASP A 52 13.86 -5.61 -12.81
N ASN A 53 14.74 -5.45 -13.80
CA ASN A 53 15.18 -6.54 -14.67
C ASN A 53 15.92 -7.66 -13.93
N ASP A 54 16.52 -7.37 -12.78
CA ASP A 54 17.19 -8.35 -11.92
C ASP A 54 16.22 -9.02 -10.95
N GLY A 55 14.92 -8.70 -11.05
CA GLY A 55 13.88 -9.24 -10.20
C GLY A 55 13.79 -8.58 -8.83
N LYS A 56 14.53 -7.50 -8.54
CA LYS A 56 14.50 -6.84 -7.22
C LYS A 56 13.31 -5.89 -7.10
N LEU A 57 12.62 -5.94 -5.96
CA LEU A 57 11.50 -5.05 -5.66
C LEU A 57 11.98 -3.60 -5.48
N ARG A 58 11.38 -2.68 -6.23
CA ARG A 58 11.74 -1.25 -6.25
C ARG A 58 10.64 -0.31 -5.78
N ALA A 59 9.37 -0.70 -5.90
CA ALA A 59 8.25 0.13 -5.45
C ALA A 59 6.98 -0.69 -5.21
N MET A 60 6.10 -0.18 -4.34
CA MET A 60 4.78 -0.79 -4.07
C MET A 60 3.68 0.28 -3.96
N GLY A 61 3.89 1.33 -3.16
CA GLY A 61 2.81 2.23 -2.73
C GLY A 61 2.02 2.91 -3.86
N ARG A 62 2.70 3.48 -4.86
CA ARG A 62 2.03 4.19 -5.96
C ARG A 62 1.22 3.24 -6.84
N ILE A 63 1.78 2.09 -7.19
CA ILE A 63 1.12 1.16 -8.10
C ILE A 63 -0.10 0.52 -7.44
N ILE A 64 -0.03 0.22 -6.14
CA ILE A 64 -1.20 -0.22 -5.35
C ILE A 64 -2.33 0.80 -5.48
N MET A 65 -2.05 2.09 -5.25
CA MET A 65 -3.07 3.12 -5.28
C MET A 65 -3.66 3.37 -6.68
N GLU A 66 -2.85 3.26 -7.74
CA GLU A 66 -3.34 3.39 -9.11
C GLU A 66 -4.33 2.26 -9.46
N GLU A 67 -4.01 1.01 -9.11
CA GLU A 67 -4.93 -0.13 -9.34
C GLU A 67 -6.22 -0.01 -8.52
N ILE A 68 -6.12 0.39 -7.25
CA ILE A 68 -7.29 0.63 -6.39
C ILE A 68 -8.15 1.74 -6.98
N SER A 69 -7.54 2.85 -7.41
CA SER A 69 -8.27 4.00 -7.98
C SER A 69 -8.93 3.63 -9.30
N GLN A 70 -8.27 2.85 -10.14
CA GLN A 70 -8.83 2.34 -11.39
C GLN A 70 -10.04 1.43 -11.11
N TYR A 71 -9.91 0.49 -10.18
CA TYR A 71 -11.01 -0.39 -9.79
C TYR A 71 -12.21 0.39 -9.25
N ILE A 72 -11.98 1.37 -8.36
CA ILE A 72 -13.02 2.24 -7.83
C ILE A 72 -13.76 2.94 -8.98
N THR A 73 -13.02 3.52 -9.93
CA THR A 73 -13.59 4.33 -11.01
C THR A 73 -14.35 3.49 -12.04
N GLU A 74 -13.83 2.30 -12.37
CA GLU A 74 -14.39 1.47 -13.45
C GLU A 74 -15.49 0.50 -12.98
N LYS A 75 -15.44 0.06 -11.72
CA LYS A 75 -16.26 -1.07 -11.23
C LYS A 75 -17.27 -0.69 -10.15
N LEU A 76 -17.06 0.42 -9.44
CA LEU A 76 -17.97 0.80 -8.36
C LEU A 76 -19.02 1.81 -8.82
N PRO A 77 -20.27 1.70 -8.35
CA PRO A 77 -21.27 2.73 -8.60
C PRO A 77 -20.83 4.10 -8.03
N PRO A 78 -21.25 5.22 -8.64
CA PRO A 78 -20.93 6.57 -8.13
C PRO A 78 -21.42 6.84 -6.70
N THR A 79 -22.39 6.05 -6.21
CA THR A 79 -22.92 6.13 -4.84
C THR A 79 -22.08 5.38 -3.81
N CYS A 80 -21.04 4.66 -4.24
CA CYS A 80 -20.18 3.90 -3.35
C CYS A 80 -19.33 4.84 -2.49
N PHE A 81 -19.46 4.73 -1.17
CA PHE A 81 -18.62 5.47 -0.24
C PHE A 81 -17.26 4.78 -0.07
N VAL A 82 -16.18 5.51 -0.32
CA VAL A 82 -14.80 5.03 -0.15
C VAL A 82 -14.11 5.89 0.91
N SER A 83 -13.49 5.24 1.90
CA SER A 83 -12.71 5.92 2.95
C SER A 83 -11.35 5.25 3.12
N LEU A 84 -10.35 6.02 3.58
CA LEU A 84 -9.03 5.51 3.94
C LEU A 84 -8.59 6.10 5.27
N PHE A 85 -7.80 5.33 6.02
CA PHE A 85 -7.14 5.78 7.25
C PHE A 85 -5.63 5.82 7.01
N ALA A 86 -5.04 7.00 7.13
CA ALA A 86 -3.60 7.17 6.95
C ALA A 86 -3.06 8.35 7.75
N ASP A 87 -1.77 8.25 8.07
CA ASP A 87 -1.07 9.24 8.88
C ASP A 87 -0.62 10.47 8.07
N VAL A 88 -0.67 10.41 6.74
CA VAL A 88 -0.09 11.43 5.84
C VAL A 88 -1.02 11.73 4.67
N ALA A 89 -1.69 12.90 4.68
CA ALA A 89 -2.71 13.26 3.70
C ALA A 89 -2.17 13.47 2.27
N PHE A 90 -1.05 14.20 2.10
CA PHE A 90 -0.53 14.60 0.77
C PHE A 90 -0.23 13.45 -0.18
N LEU A 91 -0.03 12.23 0.33
CA LEU A 91 0.21 11.05 -0.49
C LEU A 91 -1.05 10.63 -1.26
N TYR A 92 -2.21 10.75 -0.61
CA TYR A 92 -3.49 10.26 -1.11
C TYR A 92 -4.31 11.34 -1.80
N GLU A 93 -4.04 12.61 -1.53
CA GLU A 93 -4.57 13.75 -2.29
C GLU A 93 -4.25 13.63 -3.80
N LYS A 94 -3.11 13.02 -4.14
CA LYS A 94 -2.72 12.67 -5.52
C LYS A 94 -3.71 11.74 -6.23
N PHE A 95 -4.58 11.08 -5.47
CA PHE A 95 -5.60 10.13 -5.92
C PHE A 95 -7.02 10.64 -5.62
N ASN A 96 -7.19 11.96 -5.49
CA ASN A 96 -8.47 12.62 -5.21
C ASN A 96 -9.11 12.28 -3.85
N PHE A 97 -8.37 11.70 -2.92
CA PHE A 97 -8.83 11.63 -1.53
C PHE A 97 -8.72 13.00 -0.87
N VAL A 98 -9.75 13.38 -0.11
CA VAL A 98 -9.80 14.65 0.61
C VAL A 98 -9.78 14.37 2.10
N PHE A 99 -8.96 15.11 2.84
CA PHE A 99 -8.94 15.04 4.31
C PHE A 99 -10.29 15.52 4.88
N SER A 100 -10.84 14.79 5.84
CA SER A 100 -12.14 15.11 6.44
C SER A 100 -12.01 15.35 7.94
N GLU A 101 -12.19 16.60 8.36
CA GLU A 101 -12.36 16.95 9.78
C GLU A 101 -13.77 16.60 10.30
N LYS A 102 -14.72 16.40 9.39
CA LYS A 102 -16.14 16.17 9.70
C LYS A 102 -16.41 14.76 10.20
N SER A 103 -15.67 13.78 9.72
CA SER A 103 -15.86 12.36 10.05
C SER A 103 -14.68 11.85 10.87
N LYS A 104 -14.75 12.01 12.18
CA LYS A 104 -13.71 11.53 13.10
C LYS A 104 -13.76 10.01 13.22
N GLY A 105 -12.63 9.34 13.00
CA GLY A 105 -12.49 7.92 13.28
C GLY A 105 -12.48 7.65 14.79
N MET A 106 -12.93 6.46 15.20
CA MET A 106 -12.88 5.98 16.58
C MET A 106 -12.27 4.57 16.60
N TYR A 107 -11.55 4.21 17.66
CA TYR A 107 -10.98 2.88 17.84
C TYR A 107 -11.20 2.38 19.28
N LEU A 108 -11.37 1.07 19.44
CA LEU A 108 -11.51 0.44 20.75
C LEU A 108 -10.13 0.17 21.36
N VAL A 109 -9.85 0.76 22.53
CA VAL A 109 -8.70 0.40 23.35
C VAL A 109 -9.06 -0.83 24.18
N ARG A 110 -8.44 -1.98 23.90
CA ARG A 110 -8.55 -3.17 24.76
C ARG A 110 -7.39 -3.21 25.74
N PRO A 111 -7.60 -3.55 27.02
CA PRO A 111 -6.50 -3.77 27.95
C PRO A 111 -5.59 -4.91 27.43
N LYS A 112 -4.27 -4.72 27.51
CA LYS A 112 -3.33 -5.82 27.29
C LYS A 112 -3.57 -6.85 28.39
N LYS A 113 -3.94 -8.09 28.04
CA LYS A 113 -3.80 -9.21 28.97
C LYS A 113 -2.31 -9.40 29.22
N ILE A 114 -1.89 -9.16 30.47
CA ILE A 114 -0.57 -9.55 30.99
C ILE A 114 -0.58 -11.06 31.20
#